data_AF-A0A2R6N8N2-F1
#
_entry.id   AF-A0A2R6N8N2-F1
#
_cell.length_a   1.000
_cell.length_b   1.000
_cell.length_c   1.000
_cell.angle_alpha   90.00
_cell.angle_beta   90.00
_cell.angle_gamma   90.00
#
_symmetry.space_group_name_H-M   'P 1'
#
loop_
_entity.id
_entity.type
_entity.pdbx_description
1 polymer ?
#
loop_
_entity_poly.entity_id
_entity_poly.type
_entity_poly.pdbx_seq_one_letter_code
_entity_poly.pdbx_strand_id
1 'polypeptide(L)'
;TAETLVEREPRVVLKEGGLSEVARELLFEHGIPVAPADEVTIEEIDDLAVARERAVETAIEGWEERAEAWRLDRNESMVDQVISEHRAGEGESD
;
A
#
# COMPACT_ATOMS: atom_id res chain seq x y z
N THR A 1 -15.78 -5.94 -0.86
CA THR A 1 -14.55 -6.36 -0.16
C THR A 1 -13.36 -5.73 -0.85
N ALA A 2 -12.12 -6.01 -0.45
CA ALA A 2 -10.94 -5.51 -1.18
C ALA A 2 -10.91 -6.03 -2.64
N GLU A 3 -11.36 -7.26 -2.87
CA GLU A 3 -11.51 -7.85 -4.22
C GLU A 3 -12.42 -7.00 -5.12
N THR A 4 -13.56 -6.53 -4.59
CA THR A 4 -14.47 -5.67 -5.32
C THR A 4 -13.83 -4.34 -5.74
N LEU A 5 -12.91 -3.82 -4.93
CA LEU A 5 -12.17 -2.60 -5.26
C LEU A 5 -11.16 -2.89 -6.38
N VAL A 6 -10.50 -4.05 -6.33
CA VAL A 6 -9.62 -4.50 -7.43
C VAL A 6 -10.36 -4.56 -8.75
N GLU A 7 -11.54 -5.16 -8.78
CA GLU A 7 -12.36 -5.28 -10.00
C GLU A 7 -12.86 -3.94 -10.54
N ARG A 8 -12.88 -2.89 -9.71
CA ARG A 8 -13.37 -1.55 -10.08
C ARG A 8 -12.27 -0.59 -10.49
N GLU A 9 -11.00 -0.94 -10.24
CA GLU A 9 -9.82 -0.14 -10.56
C GLU A 9 -9.97 1.36 -10.19
N PRO A 10 -10.36 1.69 -8.94
CA PRO A 10 -10.51 3.07 -8.53
C PRO A 10 -9.16 3.80 -8.57
N ARG A 11 -9.18 5.10 -8.92
CA ARG A 11 -7.98 5.93 -8.90
C ARG A 11 -7.34 6.02 -7.51
N VAL A 12 -8.16 6.04 -6.46
CA VAL A 12 -7.74 6.02 -5.05
C VAL A 12 -8.90 5.53 -4.19
N VAL A 13 -8.58 4.84 -3.11
CA VAL A 13 -9.52 4.47 -2.04
C VAL A 13 -9.27 5.35 -0.84
N LEU A 14 -10.25 6.19 -0.51
CA LEU A 14 -10.25 7.02 0.69
C LEU A 14 -10.93 6.29 1.83
N LYS A 15 -10.26 6.23 2.98
CA LYS A 15 -10.64 5.34 4.07
C LYS A 15 -10.48 6.03 5.43
N GLU A 16 -11.49 5.91 6.29
CA GLU A 16 -11.40 6.30 7.70
C GLU A 16 -11.07 5.11 8.60
N GLY A 17 -9.94 5.16 9.32
CA GLY A 17 -9.50 4.13 10.29
C GLY A 17 -8.49 3.10 9.75
N GLY A 18 -8.44 1.91 10.36
CA GLY A 18 -7.50 0.85 9.95
C GLY A 18 -7.97 -0.01 8.77
N LEU A 19 -7.05 -0.43 7.90
CA LEU A 19 -7.24 -1.45 6.87
C LEU A 19 -6.58 -2.75 7.34
N SER A 20 -7.22 -3.91 7.15
CA SER A 20 -6.59 -5.19 7.49
C SER A 20 -5.34 -5.42 6.63
N GLU A 21 -4.35 -6.14 7.16
CA GLU A 21 -3.10 -6.39 6.45
C GLU A 21 -3.33 -7.12 5.12
N VAL A 22 -4.19 -8.14 5.11
CA VAL A 22 -4.58 -8.88 3.90
C VAL A 22 -5.19 -7.96 2.85
N ALA A 23 -6.08 -7.05 3.25
CA ALA A 23 -6.69 -6.11 2.31
C ALA A 23 -5.69 -5.07 1.79
N ARG A 24 -4.77 -4.63 2.66
CA ARG A 24 -3.69 -3.72 2.26
C ARG A 24 -2.78 -4.38 1.24
N GLU A 25 -2.33 -5.60 1.50
CA GLU A 25 -1.47 -6.36 0.59
C GLU A 25 -2.15 -6.59 -0.76
N LEU A 26 -3.41 -7.00 -0.77
CA LEU A 26 -4.14 -7.19 -2.03
C LEU A 26 -4.23 -5.89 -2.85
N LEU A 27 -4.66 -4.78 -2.24
CA LEU A 27 -4.74 -3.50 -2.95
C LEU A 27 -3.37 -3.03 -3.41
N PHE A 28 -2.34 -3.30 -2.62
CA PHE A 28 -0.96 -3.00 -2.95
C PHE A 28 -0.46 -3.75 -4.19
N GLU A 29 -0.63 -5.08 -4.21
CA GLU A 29 -0.22 -5.94 -5.32
C GLU A 29 -0.91 -5.56 -6.63
N HIS A 30 -2.14 -5.07 -6.54
CA HIS A 30 -2.91 -4.56 -7.67
C HIS A 30 -2.64 -3.09 -8.01
N GLY A 31 -1.72 -2.42 -7.30
CA GLY A 31 -1.33 -1.04 -7.57
C GLY A 31 -2.44 -0.02 -7.26
N ILE A 32 -3.36 -0.33 -6.35
CA ILE A 32 -4.50 0.52 -6.00
C ILE A 32 -4.13 1.42 -4.83
N PRO A 33 -4.11 2.75 -5.04
CA PRO A 33 -3.75 3.69 -3.98
C PRO A 33 -4.76 3.71 -2.86
N VAL A 34 -4.27 3.71 -1.62
CA VAL A 34 -5.08 3.86 -0.41
C VAL A 34 -4.55 5.02 0.41
N ALA A 35 -5.44 5.94 0.76
CA ALA A 35 -5.13 7.10 1.57
C ALA A 35 -6.18 7.31 2.70
N PRO A 36 -5.77 7.90 3.84
CA PRO A 36 -6.69 8.42 4.83
C PRO A 36 -7.69 9.40 4.20
N ALA A 37 -8.95 9.32 4.61
CA ALA A 37 -9.98 10.23 4.09
C ALA A 37 -9.70 11.70 4.46
N ASP A 38 -9.00 11.95 5.57
CA ASP A 38 -8.60 13.30 6.00
C ASP A 38 -7.49 13.94 5.16
N GLU A 39 -6.77 13.17 4.33
CA GLU A 39 -5.79 13.73 3.36
C GLU A 39 -6.46 14.43 2.17
N VAL A 40 -7.73 14.11 1.88
CA VAL A 40 -8.48 14.67 0.75
C VAL A 40 -9.72 15.38 1.24
N THR A 41 -9.79 16.70 1.01
CA THR A 41 -11.02 17.45 1.26
C THR A 41 -12.10 17.04 0.27
N ILE A 42 -13.19 16.49 0.81
CA ILE A 42 -14.40 16.13 0.07
C ILE A 42 -15.50 17.13 0.43
N GLU A 43 -16.15 17.68 -0.58
CA GLU A 43 -17.30 18.57 -0.46
C GLU A 43 -18.53 17.85 -1.04
N GLU A 44 -19.67 17.89 -0.34
CA GLU A 44 -20.94 17.37 -0.84
C GLU A 44 -21.64 18.47 -1.65
N ILE A 45 -21.86 18.21 -2.93
CA ILE A 45 -22.59 19.09 -3.84
C ILE A 45 -23.79 18.31 -4.37
N ASP A 46 -24.98 18.73 -3.96
CA ASP A 46 -26.21 17.96 -4.15
C ASP A 46 -26.04 16.54 -3.59
N ASP A 47 -26.18 15.50 -4.43
CA ASP A 47 -25.99 14.10 -4.04
C ASP A 47 -24.58 13.56 -4.38
N LEU A 48 -23.63 14.45 -4.72
CA LEU A 48 -22.29 14.07 -5.19
C LEU A 48 -21.19 14.48 -4.21
N ALA A 49 -20.35 13.51 -3.87
CA ALA A 49 -19.06 13.77 -3.22
C ALA A 49 -18.04 14.25 -4.25
N VAL A 50 -17.55 15.48 -4.09
CA VAL A 50 -16.60 16.11 -4.99
C VAL A 50 -15.30 16.40 -4.27
N ALA A 51 -14.18 16.01 -4.87
CA ALA A 51 -12.85 16.34 -4.39
C ALA A 51 -12.10 17.13 -5.48
N ARG A 52 -11.16 17.98 -5.05
CA ARG A 52 -10.26 18.66 -5.98
C ARG A 52 -9.27 17.66 -6.56
N GLU A 53 -9.07 17.70 -7.87
CA GLU A 53 -8.13 16.80 -8.57
C GLU A 53 -6.74 16.78 -7.93
N ARG A 54 -6.14 17.96 -7.71
CA ARG A 54 -4.84 18.09 -7.04
C ARG A 54 -4.76 17.39 -5.67
N ALA A 55 -5.86 17.33 -4.92
CA ALA A 55 -5.86 16.69 -3.61
C ALA A 55 -5.82 15.17 -3.76
N VAL A 56 -6.54 14.65 -4.76
CA VAL A 56 -6.48 13.23 -5.15
C VAL A 56 -5.08 12.87 -5.64
N GLU A 57 -4.45 13.71 -6.47
CA GLU A 57 -3.10 13.48 -6.97
C GLU A 57 -2.07 13.41 -5.85
N THR A 58 -2.07 14.37 -4.92
CA THR A 58 -1.18 14.35 -3.75
C THR A 58 -1.38 13.10 -2.87
N ALA A 59 -2.63 12.64 -2.70
CA ALA A 59 -2.89 11.41 -1.96
C ALA A 59 -2.34 10.15 -2.66
N ILE A 60 -2.36 10.13 -4.00
CA ILE A 60 -1.77 9.05 -4.80
C ILE A 60 -0.24 9.09 -4.70
N GLU A 61 0.37 10.26 -4.91
CA GLU A 61 1.84 10.45 -4.78
C GLU A 61 2.33 10.00 -3.40
N GLY A 62 1.65 10.41 -2.33
CA GLY A 62 1.98 10.00 -0.97
C GLY A 62 1.83 8.48 -0.76
N TRP A 63 0.88 7.83 -1.44
CA TRP A 63 0.79 6.37 -1.44
C TRP A 63 1.95 5.72 -2.20
N GLU A 64 2.35 6.25 -3.37
CA GLU A 64 3.46 5.72 -4.16
C GLU A 64 4.78 5.78 -3.39
N GLU A 65 5.03 6.85 -2.65
CA GLU A 65 6.20 6.98 -1.77
C GLU A 65 6.20 5.91 -0.67
N ARG A 66 5.07 5.75 0.03
CA ARG A 66 4.90 4.68 1.05
C ARG A 66 5.03 3.29 0.42
N ALA A 67 4.58 3.15 -0.81
CA ALA A 67 4.59 1.89 -1.53
C ALA A 67 5.99 1.46 -1.95
N GLU A 68 6.80 2.41 -2.40
CA GLU A 68 8.23 2.18 -2.66
C GLU A 68 8.95 1.81 -1.37
N ALA A 69 8.72 2.55 -0.28
CA ALA A 69 9.34 2.24 1.02
C ALA A 69 8.98 0.83 1.50
N TRP A 70 7.73 0.43 1.37
CA TRP A 70 7.28 -0.93 1.73
C TRP A 70 7.93 -2.01 0.85
N ARG A 71 8.05 -1.77 -0.47
CA ARG A 71 8.74 -2.70 -1.38
C ARG A 71 10.20 -2.89 -1.02
N LEU A 72 10.88 -1.81 -0.62
CA LEU A 72 12.29 -1.86 -0.20
C LEU A 72 12.45 -2.70 1.08
N ASP A 73 11.63 -2.44 2.10
CA ASP A 73 11.64 -3.15 3.38
C ASP A 73 11.39 -4.67 3.21
N ARG A 74 10.45 -5.04 2.33
CA ARG A 74 10.17 -6.45 2.01
C ARG A 74 11.33 -7.12 1.28
N ASN A 75 12.10 -6.37 0.49
CA ASN A 75 13.28 -6.88 -0.22
C ASN A 75 14.47 -7.07 0.73
N GLU A 76 14.71 -6.14 1.65
CA GLU A 76 15.75 -6.29 2.69
C GLU A 76 15.45 -7.50 3.59
N SER A 77 14.18 -7.73 3.96
CA SER A 77 13.76 -8.91 4.73
C SER A 77 14.04 -10.24 3.99
N MET A 78 13.98 -10.26 2.65
CA MET A 78 14.32 -11.44 1.84
C MET A 78 15.84 -11.67 1.78
N VAL A 79 16.64 -10.60 1.73
CA VAL A 79 18.11 -10.69 1.70
C VAL A 79 18.66 -11.29 2.99
N ASP A 80 18.11 -10.91 4.15
CA ASP A 80 18.54 -11.44 5.45
C ASP A 80 18.29 -12.95 5.58
N GLN A 81 17.20 -13.47 4.99
CA GLN A 81 16.92 -14.91 4.97
C GLN A 81 17.94 -15.69 4.11
N VAL A 82 18.34 -15.14 2.96
CA VAL A 82 19.34 -15.76 2.07
C VAL A 82 20.74 -15.75 2.69
N ILE A 83 21.12 -14.69 3.42
CA ILE A 83 22.41 -14.64 4.13
C ILE A 83 22.44 -15.61 5.30
N SER A 84 21.32 -15.78 6.01
CA SER A 84 21.27 -16.67 7.17
C SER A 84 21.44 -18.15 6.79
N GLU A 85 21.04 -18.55 5.59
CA GLU A 85 21.21 -19.94 5.10
C GLU A 85 22.69 -20.27 4.80
N HIS A 86 23.47 -19.28 4.32
CA HIS A 86 24.88 -19.49 3.97
C HIS A 86 25.80 -19.63 5.20
N ARG A 87 25.40 -19.11 6.37
CA ARG A 87 26.22 -19.18 7.60
C ARG A 87 26.06 -20.50 8.36
N ALA A 88 25.03 -21.30 8.07
CA ALA A 88 24.77 -22.57 8.76
C ALA A 88 25.54 -23.78 8.17
N GLY A 89 26.33 -23.58 7.11
CA GLY A 89 27.03 -24.67 6.40
C GLY A 89 28.52 -24.84 6.76
N GLU A 90 29.15 -23.90 7.48
CA GLU A 90 30.58 -23.95 7.78
C GLU A 90 30.81 -24.02 9.29
N GLY A 91 30.56 -25.19 9.89
CA GLY A 91 30.81 -25.36 11.31
C GLY A 91 30.46 -26.72 11.88
N GLU A 92 30.91 -27.82 11.29
CA GLU A 92 31.15 -29.08 12.02
C GLU A 92 32.02 -30.03 11.17
N SER A 93 33.33 -29.81 11.24
CA SER A 93 34.39 -30.77 10.92
C SER A 93 35.68 -30.30 11.59
N ASP A 94 35.88 -30.72 12.85
CA ASP A 94 37.11 -31.37 13.36
C ASP A 94 36.86 -31.88 14.79
#